data_AF-A0A2S1R0Q2-F1
#
_entry.id   AF-A0A2S1R0Q2-F1
#
_cell.length_a   1.000
_cell.length_b   1.000
_cell.length_c   1.000
_cell.angle_alpha   90.00
_cell.angle_beta   90.00
_cell.angle_gamma   90.00
#
_symmetry.space_group_name_H-M   'P 1'
#
loop_
_entity.id
_entity.type
_entity.pdbx_description
1 polymer ?
#
loop_
_entity_poly.entity_id
_entity_poly.type
_entity_poly.pdbx_seq_one_letter_code
_entity_poly.pdbx_strand_id
1 'polypeptide(L)'
;MDDQKTFSEYNSSFDSFELQLNNEAKDFLRGAANWGTGLAIMGFIFSGFMLLAALMMFAAGNMQEMNRAMNGMPISSLAFMYLIMAVMYFIPMLFLIKFASSTKNALSENNTHKLTASFRNLKNHFMSVVISIILIIVVFIVFVAVFAAAVAGSM
;
A
#
# COMPACT_ATOMS: atom_id res chain seq x y z
N MET A 1 18.57 -53.18 10.34
CA MET A 1 17.29 -52.46 10.24
C MET A 1 17.12 -51.45 11.38
N ASP A 2 17.74 -51.67 12.55
CA ASP A 2 17.79 -50.71 13.66
C ASP A 2 18.69 -49.48 13.40
N ASP A 3 19.76 -49.61 12.62
CA ASP A 3 20.68 -48.49 12.38
C ASP A 3 20.05 -47.33 11.58
N GLN A 4 19.12 -47.60 10.65
CA GLN A 4 18.46 -46.52 9.91
C GLN A 4 17.51 -45.68 10.78
N LYS A 5 16.93 -46.25 11.84
CA LYS A 5 16.07 -45.52 12.78
C LYS A 5 16.89 -44.53 13.60
N THR A 6 18.05 -44.95 14.09
CA THR A 6 18.93 -44.12 14.92
C THR A 6 19.54 -42.95 14.13
N PHE A 7 19.91 -43.15 12.86
CA PHE A 7 20.37 -42.05 11.99
C PHE A 7 19.27 -41.02 11.67
N SER A 8 17.99 -41.43 11.62
CA SER A 8 16.87 -40.51 11.35
C SER A 8 16.48 -39.65 12.57
N GLU A 9 16.55 -40.22 13.79
CA GLU A 9 16.33 -39.48 15.04
C GLU A 9 17.48 -38.49 15.35
N TYR A 10 18.70 -38.83 14.94
CA TYR A 10 19.86 -37.95 15.14
C TYR A 10 19.77 -36.68 14.29
N ASN A 11 19.36 -36.77 13.01
CA ASN A 11 19.18 -35.60 12.15
C ASN A 11 17.98 -34.74 12.58
N SER A 12 16.90 -35.36 13.08
CA SER A 12 15.70 -34.64 13.54
C SER A 12 15.94 -33.73 14.76
N SER A 13 16.96 -34.03 15.58
CA SER A 13 17.28 -33.28 16.81
C SER A 13 18.20 -32.08 16.55
N PHE A 14 18.88 -32.02 15.40
CA PHE A 14 19.67 -30.86 14.95
C PHE A 14 18.86 -29.93 14.02
N ASP A 15 17.74 -30.41 13.45
CA ASP A 15 16.87 -29.64 12.54
C ASP A 15 15.83 -28.75 13.22
N SER A 16 15.70 -28.77 14.56
CA SER A 16 14.70 -27.98 15.28
C SER A 16 15.25 -26.76 16.02
N PHE A 17 16.34 -26.15 15.52
CA PHE A 17 16.65 -24.77 15.92
C PHE A 17 15.60 -23.85 15.30
N GLU A 18 14.47 -23.70 15.99
CA GLU A 18 13.50 -22.68 15.67
C GLU A 18 14.17 -21.31 15.76
N LEU A 19 14.08 -20.53 14.68
CA LEU A 19 14.63 -19.17 14.64
C LEU A 19 13.92 -18.31 15.69
N GLN A 20 14.58 -18.09 16.82
CA GLN A 20 14.06 -17.22 17.88
C GLN A 20 14.49 -15.77 17.64
N LEU A 21 13.54 -14.84 17.76
CA LEU A 21 13.85 -13.42 17.75
C LEU A 21 14.48 -13.02 19.08
N ASN A 22 15.72 -12.54 19.01
CA ASN A 22 16.38 -11.90 20.14
C ASN A 22 15.68 -10.55 20.48
N ASN A 23 16.01 -9.98 21.64
CA ASN A 23 15.38 -8.74 22.11
C ASN A 23 15.61 -7.58 21.14
N GLU A 24 16.80 -7.49 20.56
CA GLU A 24 17.15 -6.43 19.60
C GLU A 24 16.26 -6.47 18.34
N ALA A 25 16.05 -7.65 17.75
CA ALA A 25 15.17 -7.82 16.60
C ALA A 25 13.70 -7.48 16.92
N LYS A 26 13.24 -7.81 18.14
CA LYS A 26 11.91 -7.41 18.63
C LYS A 26 11.79 -5.88 18.73
N ASP A 27 12.83 -5.20 19.19
CA ASP A 27 12.85 -3.74 19.29
C ASP A 27 12.87 -3.06 17.92
N PHE A 28 13.62 -3.59 16.95
CA PHE A 28 13.56 -3.11 15.56
C PHE A 28 12.18 -3.33 14.93
N LEU A 29 11.56 -4.48 15.14
CA LEU A 29 10.20 -4.75 14.65
C LEU A 29 9.17 -3.80 15.28
N ARG A 30 9.30 -3.50 16.58
CA ARG A 30 8.45 -2.52 17.26
C ARG A 30 8.67 -1.11 16.71
N GLY A 31 9.93 -0.73 16.47
CA GLY A 31 10.30 0.52 15.82
C GLY A 31 9.68 0.63 14.43
N ALA A 32 9.86 -0.38 13.58
CA ALA A 32 9.28 -0.44 12.25
C ALA A 32 7.74 -0.36 12.27
N ALA A 33 7.08 -1.01 13.24
CA ALA A 33 5.64 -0.91 13.42
C ALA A 33 5.19 0.51 13.82
N ASN A 34 5.95 1.21 14.68
CA ASN A 34 5.66 2.60 15.06
C ASN A 34 5.80 3.55 13.87
N TRP A 35 6.93 3.49 13.16
CA TRP A 35 7.17 4.30 11.95
C TRP A 35 6.16 3.97 10.84
N GLY A 36 5.85 2.70 10.65
CA GLY A 36 4.82 2.26 9.70
C GLY A 36 3.42 2.81 10.04
N THR A 37 3.08 2.91 11.33
CA THR A 37 1.83 3.56 11.75
C THR A 37 1.82 5.04 11.35
N GLY A 38 2.92 5.76 11.61
CA GLY A 38 3.06 7.17 11.25
C GLY A 38 2.95 7.40 9.74
N LEU A 39 3.65 6.58 8.94
CA LEU A 39 3.60 6.65 7.48
C LEU A 39 2.18 6.38 6.95
N ALA A 40 1.48 5.39 7.51
CA ALA A 40 0.13 5.09 7.10
C ALA A 40 -0.85 6.24 7.39
N ILE A 41 -0.76 6.86 8.58
CA ILE A 41 -1.58 8.02 8.94
C ILE A 41 -1.34 9.17 7.96
N MET A 42 -0.08 9.50 7.64
CA MET A 42 0.24 10.52 6.65
C MET A 42 -0.34 10.19 5.27
N GLY A 43 -0.24 8.93 4.85
CA GLY A 43 -0.83 8.47 3.59
C GLY A 43 -2.36 8.56 3.55
N PHE A 44 -3.04 8.28 4.67
CA PHE A 44 -4.49 8.48 4.77
C PHE A 44 -4.89 9.94 4.71
N ILE A 45 -4.15 10.83 5.39
CA ILE A 45 -4.39 12.28 5.32
C ILE A 45 -4.23 12.77 3.88
N PHE A 46 -3.16 12.37 3.20
CA PHE A 46 -2.90 12.74 1.81
C PHE A 46 -4.01 12.22 0.87
N SER A 47 -4.43 10.96 1.04
CA SER A 47 -5.54 10.39 0.27
C SER A 47 -6.87 11.12 0.55
N GLY A 48 -7.08 11.57 1.80
CA GLY A 48 -8.23 12.39 2.18
C GLY A 48 -8.24 13.75 1.49
N PHE A 49 -7.10 14.44 1.41
CA PHE A 49 -6.99 15.70 0.66
C PHE A 49 -7.20 15.49 -0.84
N MET A 50 -6.70 14.41 -1.43
CA MET A 50 -6.99 14.07 -2.83
C MET A 50 -8.48 13.84 -3.07
N LEU A 51 -9.16 13.13 -2.17
CA LEU A 51 -10.60 12.92 -2.25
C LEU A 51 -11.38 14.24 -2.17
N LEU A 52 -11.01 15.12 -1.23
CA LEU A 52 -11.62 16.45 -1.12
C LEU A 52 -11.40 17.29 -2.39
N ALA A 53 -10.19 17.29 -2.95
CA ALA A 53 -9.89 17.97 -4.21
C ALA A 53 -10.75 17.42 -5.36
N ALA A 54 -10.87 16.10 -5.48
CA ALA A 54 -11.72 15.47 -6.49
C ALA A 54 -13.18 15.94 -6.37
N LEU A 55 -13.74 15.96 -5.16
CA LEU A 55 -15.11 16.41 -4.91
C LEU A 55 -15.32 17.88 -5.28
N MET A 56 -14.37 18.75 -4.94
CA MET A 56 -14.41 20.16 -5.33
C MET A 56 -14.37 20.34 -6.85
N MET A 57 -13.51 19.57 -7.54
CA MET A 57 -13.40 19.59 -9.00
C MET A 57 -14.67 19.07 -9.68
N PHE A 58 -15.31 18.03 -9.12
CA PHE A 58 -16.61 17.55 -9.59
C PHE A 58 -17.69 18.62 -9.46
N ALA A 59 -17.76 19.32 -8.32
CA ALA A 59 -18.70 20.41 -8.11
C ALA A 59 -18.47 21.57 -9.11
N ALA A 60 -17.21 21.83 -9.46
CA ALA A 60 -16.84 22.86 -10.44
C ALA A 60 -16.97 22.42 -11.92
N GLY A 61 -17.17 21.13 -12.21
CA GLY A 61 -17.12 20.57 -13.57
C GLY A 61 -18.15 21.13 -14.56
N ASN A 62 -19.23 21.73 -14.05
CA ASN A 62 -20.26 22.38 -14.88
C ASN A 62 -19.92 23.83 -15.28
N MET A 63 -18.82 24.38 -14.77
CA MET A 63 -18.40 25.75 -15.09
C MET A 63 -17.68 25.79 -16.45
N GLN A 64 -18.35 26.36 -17.46
CA GLN A 64 -17.82 26.44 -18.83
C GLN A 64 -16.49 27.22 -18.92
N GLU A 65 -16.31 28.27 -18.11
CA GLU A 65 -15.07 29.06 -18.06
C GLU A 65 -13.87 28.19 -17.65
N MET A 66 -14.09 27.33 -16.67
CA MET A 66 -13.07 26.44 -16.13
C MET A 66 -12.68 25.35 -17.15
N ASN A 67 -13.65 24.80 -17.90
CA ASN A 67 -13.38 23.84 -18.98
C ASN A 67 -12.64 24.47 -20.17
N ARG A 68 -12.87 25.75 -20.48
CA ARG A 68 -12.11 26.49 -21.51
C ARG A 68 -10.64 26.65 -21.11
N ALA A 69 -10.35 26.86 -19.83
CA ALA A 69 -8.98 26.93 -19.32
C ALA A 69 -8.20 25.60 -19.45
N MET A 70 -8.91 24.47 -19.62
CA MET A 70 -8.32 23.14 -19.82
C MET A 70 -8.26 22.71 -21.29
N ASN A 71 -8.26 23.66 -22.24
CA ASN A 71 -8.22 23.39 -23.69
C ASN A 71 -9.29 22.39 -24.15
N GLY A 72 -10.50 22.49 -23.59
CA GLY A 72 -11.63 21.62 -23.95
C GLY A 72 -11.68 20.28 -23.21
N MET A 73 -10.71 19.96 -22.34
CA MET A 73 -10.80 18.80 -21.45
C MET A 73 -11.78 19.09 -20.29
N PRO A 74 -12.84 18.28 -20.10
CA PRO A 74 -13.76 18.47 -18.98
C PRO A 74 -13.05 18.27 -17.65
N ILE A 75 -13.21 19.21 -16.72
CA ILE A 75 -12.58 19.11 -15.37
C ILE A 75 -13.08 17.92 -14.58
N SER A 76 -14.29 17.45 -14.88
CA SER A 76 -14.83 16.20 -14.34
C SER A 76 -13.95 14.98 -14.66
N SER A 77 -13.23 14.98 -15.79
CA SER A 77 -12.30 13.89 -16.13
C SER A 77 -11.05 13.91 -15.23
N LEU A 78 -10.54 15.10 -14.91
CA LEU A 78 -9.42 15.27 -13.98
C LEU A 78 -9.86 14.93 -12.55
N ALA A 79 -11.06 15.32 -12.15
CA ALA A 79 -11.67 14.95 -10.86
C ALA A 79 -11.78 13.42 -10.71
N PHE A 80 -12.23 12.73 -11.76
CA PHE A 80 -12.32 11.27 -11.78
C PHE A 80 -10.95 10.60 -11.65
N MET A 81 -9.92 11.13 -12.31
CA MET A 81 -8.54 10.64 -12.15
C MET A 81 -8.05 10.80 -10.71
N TYR A 82 -8.28 11.95 -10.07
CA TYR A 82 -7.92 12.18 -8.67
C TYR A 82 -8.63 11.21 -7.71
N LEU A 83 -9.90 10.88 -7.99
CA LEU A 83 -10.64 9.89 -7.22
C LEU A 83 -10.00 8.50 -7.29
N ILE A 84 -9.64 8.06 -8.51
CA ILE A 84 -8.95 6.78 -8.72
C ILE A 84 -7.60 6.75 -7.98
N MET A 85 -6.81 7.82 -8.10
CA MET A 85 -5.52 7.94 -7.42
C MET A 85 -5.68 7.88 -5.89
N ALA A 86 -6.68 8.57 -5.33
CA ALA A 86 -6.95 8.55 -3.89
C ALA A 86 -7.22 7.12 -3.39
N VAL A 87 -8.01 6.33 -4.12
CA VAL A 87 -8.29 4.93 -3.78
C VAL A 87 -7.02 4.06 -3.90
N MET A 88 -6.22 4.27 -4.95
CA MET A 88 -4.97 3.52 -5.14
C MET A 88 -3.96 3.79 -4.01
N TYR A 89 -3.81 5.04 -3.57
CA TYR A 89 -2.93 5.37 -2.44
C TYR A 89 -3.45 4.91 -1.09
N PHE A 90 -4.77 4.80 -0.93
CA PHE A 90 -5.40 4.33 0.30
C PHE A 90 -5.09 2.85 0.60
N ILE A 91 -5.08 2.00 -0.43
CA ILE A 91 -4.93 0.54 -0.28
C ILE A 91 -3.60 0.14 0.40
N PRO A 92 -2.42 0.63 -0.03
CA PRO A 92 -1.14 0.36 0.62
C PRO A 92 -1.12 0.73 2.11
N MET A 93 -1.76 1.85 2.46
CA MET A 93 -1.76 2.38 3.82
C MET A 93 -2.58 1.50 4.76
N LEU A 94 -3.65 0.87 4.26
CA LEU A 94 -4.43 -0.10 5.04
C LEU A 94 -3.58 -1.30 5.45
N PHE A 95 -2.80 -1.87 4.53
CA PHE A 95 -1.94 -3.01 4.84
C PHE A 95 -0.81 -2.63 5.80
N LEU A 96 -0.31 -1.40 5.70
CA LEU A 96 0.73 -0.89 6.59
C LEU A 96 0.24 -0.75 8.04
N ILE A 97 -0.99 -0.24 8.26
CA ILE A 97 -1.62 -0.23 9.60
C ILE A 97 -1.83 -1.65 10.11
N LYS A 98 -2.33 -2.56 9.26
CA LYS A 98 -2.54 -3.96 9.66
C LYS A 98 -1.25 -4.65 10.08
N PHE A 99 -0.15 -4.41 9.34
CA PHE A 99 1.19 -4.86 9.72
C PHE A 99 1.59 -4.28 11.07
N ALA A 100 1.53 -2.95 11.23
CA ALA A 100 1.95 -2.28 12.45
C ALA A 100 1.18 -2.76 13.69
N SER A 101 -0.15 -2.85 13.60
CA SER A 101 -0.99 -3.33 14.69
C SER A 101 -0.71 -4.80 15.04
N SER A 102 -0.64 -5.67 14.03
CA SER A 102 -0.38 -7.10 14.23
C SER A 102 1.00 -7.35 14.83
N THR A 103 2.03 -6.62 14.38
CA THR A 103 3.39 -6.72 14.93
C THR A 103 3.45 -6.30 16.38
N LYS A 104 2.82 -5.17 16.76
CA LYS A 104 2.81 -4.71 18.15
C LYS A 104 2.14 -5.74 19.07
N ASN A 105 0.99 -6.29 18.66
CA ASN A 105 0.27 -7.31 19.42
C ASN A 105 1.03 -8.64 19.51
N ALA A 106 1.70 -9.06 18.42
CA ALA A 106 2.50 -10.27 18.41
C ALA A 106 3.69 -10.19 19.37
N LEU A 107 4.35 -9.02 19.43
CA LEU A 107 5.48 -8.78 20.32
C LEU A 107 5.07 -8.66 21.79
N SER A 108 3.89 -8.11 22.10
CA SER A 108 3.40 -8.04 23.48
C SER A 108 2.97 -9.41 24.02
N GLU A 109 2.40 -10.26 23.17
CA GLU A 109 1.90 -11.57 23.55
C GLU A 109 2.90 -12.72 23.33
N ASN A 110 4.09 -12.42 22.79
CA ASN A 110 5.07 -13.43 22.33
C ASN A 110 4.43 -14.54 21.47
N ASN A 111 3.51 -14.14 20.57
CA ASN A 111 2.72 -15.07 19.79
C ASN A 111 3.24 -15.19 18.35
N THR A 112 3.89 -16.31 18.03
CA THR A 112 4.47 -16.59 16.70
C THR A 112 3.41 -16.58 15.59
N HIS A 113 2.19 -17.06 15.83
CA HIS A 113 1.12 -17.01 14.81
C HIS A 113 0.73 -15.58 14.44
N LYS A 114 0.61 -14.69 15.43
CA LYS A 114 0.33 -13.26 15.19
C LYS A 114 1.49 -12.59 14.46
N LEU A 115 2.73 -12.99 14.76
CA LEU A 115 3.91 -12.49 14.07
C LEU A 115 3.94 -12.94 12.59
N THR A 116 3.62 -14.20 12.30
CA THR A 116 3.48 -14.67 10.91
C THR A 116 2.37 -13.91 10.16
N ALA A 117 1.25 -13.62 10.84
CA ALA A 117 0.18 -12.81 10.27
C ALA A 117 0.62 -11.37 10.00
N SER A 118 1.49 -10.79 10.84
CA SER A 118 2.03 -9.45 10.60
C SER A 118 2.92 -9.43 9.36
N PHE A 119 3.83 -10.40 9.19
CA PHE A 119 4.65 -10.53 7.99
C PHE A 119 3.82 -10.77 6.71
N ARG A 120 2.70 -11.49 6.82
CA ARG A 120 1.74 -11.60 5.70
C ARG A 120 1.18 -10.24 5.30
N ASN A 121 0.82 -9.39 6.27
CA ASN A 121 0.37 -8.03 5.99
C ASN A 121 1.49 -7.16 5.40
N LEU A 122 2.73 -7.35 5.83
CA LEU A 122 3.89 -6.66 5.24
C LEU A 122 4.12 -7.06 3.78
N LYS A 123 4.01 -8.34 3.46
CA LYS A 123 4.04 -8.83 2.08
C LYS A 123 2.93 -8.19 1.24
N ASN A 124 1.70 -8.18 1.77
CA ASN A 124 0.56 -7.59 1.06
C ASN A 124 0.73 -6.08 0.87
N HIS A 125 1.37 -5.37 1.82
CA HIS A 125 1.73 -3.97 1.65
C HIS A 125 2.62 -3.78 0.42
N PHE A 126 3.75 -4.47 0.32
CA PHE A 126 4.63 -4.35 -0.84
C PHE A 126 3.95 -4.75 -2.15
N MET A 127 3.17 -5.82 -2.15
CA MET A 127 2.40 -6.25 -3.32
C MET A 127 1.40 -5.16 -3.76
N SER A 128 0.69 -4.56 -2.80
CA SER A 128 -0.25 -3.47 -3.08
C SER A 128 0.43 -2.20 -3.57
N VAL A 129 1.63 -1.86 -3.07
CA VAL A 129 2.42 -0.73 -3.55
C VAL A 129 2.82 -0.93 -5.01
N VAL A 130 3.36 -2.10 -5.35
CA VAL A 130 3.76 -2.41 -6.75
C VAL A 130 2.56 -2.34 -7.69
N ILE A 131 1.42 -2.95 -7.31
CA ILE A 131 0.20 -2.90 -8.11
C ILE A 131 -0.27 -1.45 -8.28
N SER A 132 -0.28 -0.65 -7.20
CA SER A 132 -0.71 0.74 -7.25
C SER A 132 0.19 1.58 -8.16
N ILE A 133 1.51 1.39 -8.11
CA ILE A 133 2.47 2.08 -8.99
C ILE A 133 2.20 1.74 -10.46
N ILE A 134 2.04 0.45 -10.78
CA ILE A 134 1.76 0.02 -12.17
C ILE A 134 0.45 0.67 -12.65
N LEU A 135 -0.60 0.65 -11.84
CA LEU A 135 -1.89 1.24 -12.21
C LEU A 135 -1.80 2.76 -12.39
N ILE A 136 -1.06 3.46 -11.52
CA ILE A 136 -0.81 4.91 -11.66
C ILE A 136 -0.11 5.21 -12.98
N ILE A 137 0.90 4.43 -13.36
CA ILE A 137 1.61 4.61 -14.63
C ILE A 137 0.66 4.42 -15.81
N VAL A 138 -0.17 3.38 -15.80
CA VAL A 138 -1.16 3.14 -16.87
C VAL A 138 -2.15 4.28 -16.97
N VAL A 139 -2.73 4.72 -15.85
CA VAL A 139 -3.67 5.85 -15.79
C VAL A 139 -3.01 7.13 -16.31
N PHE A 140 -1.76 7.38 -15.93
CA PHE A 140 -1.00 8.55 -16.38
C PHE A 140 -0.77 8.54 -17.89
N ILE A 141 -0.36 7.41 -18.47
CA ILE A 141 -0.15 7.28 -19.93
C ILE A 141 -1.47 7.53 -20.67
N VAL A 142 -2.57 6.93 -20.22
CA VAL A 142 -3.90 7.12 -20.83
C VAL A 142 -4.32 8.59 -20.74
N PHE A 143 -4.13 9.22 -19.58
CA PHE A 143 -4.46 10.63 -19.38
C PHE A 143 -3.67 11.54 -20.33
N VAL A 144 -2.35 11.32 -20.45
CA VAL A 144 -1.50 12.09 -21.36
C VAL A 144 -1.90 11.89 -22.82
N ALA A 145 -2.24 10.66 -23.23
CA ALA A 145 -2.69 10.37 -24.58
C ALA A 145 -4.01 11.08 -24.92
N VAL A 146 -4.99 11.03 -24.00
CA VAL A 146 -6.28 11.73 -24.15
C VAL A 146 -6.07 13.25 -24.18
N PHE A 147 -5.23 13.78 -23.30
CA PHE A 147 -4.91 15.20 -23.25
C PHE A 147 -4.25 15.67 -24.56
N ALA A 148 -3.27 14.93 -25.07
CA ALA A 148 -2.60 15.24 -26.33
C ALA A 148 -3.59 15.22 -27.51
N ALA A 149 -4.50 14.25 -27.56
CA ALA A 149 -5.54 14.18 -28.59
C ALA A 149 -6.53 15.36 -28.50
N ALA A 150 -6.93 15.75 -27.29
CA ALA A 150 -7.81 16.90 -27.07
C ALA A 150 -7.16 18.20 -27.55
N VAL A 151 -5.88 18.42 -27.22
CA VAL A 151 -5.13 19.60 -27.69
C VAL A 151 -5.00 19.59 -29.21
N ALA A 152 -4.65 18.45 -29.81
CA ALA A 152 -4.54 18.32 -31.27
C ALA A 152 -5.85 18.56 -32.02
N GLY A 153 -7.00 18.15 -31.47
CA GLY A 153 -8.32 18.42 -32.05
C GLY A 153 -8.84 19.84 -31.80
N SER A 154 -8.19 20.62 -30.93
CA SER A 154 -8.56 22.01 -30.62
C SER A 154 -7.83 23.06 -31.47
N MET A 155 -6.74 22.65 -32.17
CA MET A 155 -6.00 23.46 -33.14
C MET A 155 -6.65 23.38 -34.53
#